data_AF-A0A3N5NMM4-F1
#
_entry.id   AF-A0A3N5NMM4-F1
#
_cell.length_a   1.000
_cell.length_b   1.000
_cell.length_c   1.000
_cell.angle_alpha   90.00
_cell.angle_beta   90.00
_cell.angle_gamma   90.00
#
_symmetry.space_group_name_H-M   'P 1'
#
loop_
_entity.id
_entity.type
_entity.pdbx_description
1 polymer ?
#
loop_
_entity_poly.entity_id
_entity_poly.type
_entity_poly.pdbx_seq_one_letter_code
_entity_poly.pdbx_strand_id
1 'polypeptide(L)'
;MFQDIRAVWRSALRSPIFTATAVLTLAIGVGASTAMFSIVNAVLLRPLPFHNPDRLVELFEANPSEGRAQTGVAAANFRDWRERSQTFEDLALLMIEGVPTVLDIGDASIQGRVAYVTPNLLSVLGVPAALGRHFGRASGGDIPFEASEMIVSHEFWHSAFGRDPAVIGRSVRVEGGAGTVVVGVMPPGFSFPRGVDFWMPLDVSKDPRHRDSRYAHVVGRLNPGISLNSARMEVKATPHGYRVNIPRRTRDGPYSSSRSTSVPPMTTV
;
A
#
# COMPACT_ATOMS: atom_id res chain seq x y z
N MET A 1 53.79 -16.15 17.53
CA MET A 1 52.52 -16.22 16.77
C MET A 1 51.97 -17.64 16.61
N PHE A 2 52.58 -18.54 15.82
CA PHE A 2 52.05 -19.91 15.64
C PHE A 2 52.07 -20.77 16.92
N GLN A 3 53.05 -20.56 17.80
CA GLN A 3 53.12 -21.25 19.09
C GLN A 3 52.06 -20.74 20.08
N ASP A 4 51.71 -19.45 20.04
CA ASP A 4 50.70 -18.84 20.93
C ASP A 4 49.30 -19.35 20.62
N ILE A 5 48.94 -19.45 19.33
CA ILE A 5 47.65 -20.02 18.88
C ILE A 5 47.53 -21.48 19.33
N ARG A 6 48.62 -22.25 19.25
CA ARG A 6 48.65 -23.66 19.65
C ARG A 6 48.54 -23.82 21.16
N ALA A 7 49.12 -22.91 21.95
CA ALA A 7 49.01 -22.90 23.41
C ALA A 7 47.59 -22.54 23.88
N VAL A 8 46.96 -21.55 23.27
CA VAL A 8 45.56 -21.16 23.55
C VAL A 8 44.59 -22.30 23.21
N TRP A 9 44.79 -22.98 22.08
CA TRP A 9 43.97 -24.13 21.69
C TRP A 9 44.09 -25.31 22.68
N ARG A 10 45.31 -25.57 23.17
CA ARG A 10 45.57 -26.64 24.15
C ARG A 10 45.01 -26.31 25.54
N SER A 11 44.97 -25.02 25.90
CA SER A 11 44.35 -24.52 27.12
C SER A 11 42.82 -24.63 27.07
N ALA A 12 42.21 -24.28 25.92
CA ALA A 12 40.77 -24.42 25.68
C ALA A 12 40.28 -25.88 25.76
N LEU A 13 41.11 -26.84 25.34
CA LEU A 13 40.80 -28.27 25.46
C LEU A 13 40.94 -28.83 26.89
N ARG A 14 41.58 -28.11 27.82
CA ARG A 14 41.76 -28.53 29.22
C ARG A 14 40.61 -28.12 30.13
N SER A 15 39.81 -27.12 29.76
CA SER A 15 38.65 -26.63 30.53
C SER A 15 37.37 -26.60 29.67
N PRO A 16 36.91 -27.77 29.19
CA PRO A 16 35.86 -27.87 28.16
C PRO A 16 34.54 -27.20 28.54
N ILE A 17 34.16 -27.19 29.83
CA ILE A 17 32.92 -26.56 30.31
C ILE A 17 33.01 -25.03 30.19
N PHE A 18 34.15 -24.42 30.57
CA PHE A 18 34.35 -22.97 30.50
C PHE A 18 34.43 -22.50 29.04
N THR A 19 35.13 -23.23 28.19
CA THR A 19 35.18 -22.93 26.76
C THR A 19 33.81 -23.09 26.11
N ALA A 20 33.05 -24.14 26.45
CA ALA A 20 31.71 -24.34 25.93
C ALA A 20 30.77 -23.19 26.31
N THR A 21 30.74 -22.75 27.57
CA THR A 21 29.89 -21.64 28.01
C THR A 21 30.31 -20.31 27.37
N ALA A 22 31.61 -20.04 27.24
CA ALA A 22 32.10 -18.85 26.55
C ALA A 22 31.69 -18.82 25.06
N VAL A 23 31.87 -19.93 24.34
CA VAL A 23 31.47 -20.06 22.93
C VAL A 23 29.96 -19.93 22.78
N LEU A 24 29.17 -20.56 23.66
CA LEU A 24 27.70 -20.49 23.62
C LEU A 24 27.22 -19.05 23.84
N THR A 25 27.82 -18.35 24.80
CA THR A 25 27.44 -16.97 25.12
C THR A 25 27.79 -16.03 23.97
N LEU A 26 28.97 -16.21 23.36
CA LEU A 26 29.39 -15.46 22.17
C LEU A 26 28.49 -15.76 20.97
N ALA A 27 28.15 -17.03 20.74
CA ALA A 27 27.27 -17.46 19.66
C ALA A 27 25.86 -16.87 19.82
N ILE A 28 25.31 -16.83 21.03
CA ILE A 28 24.01 -16.20 21.32
C ILE A 28 24.09 -14.69 21.07
N GLY A 29 25.14 -14.01 21.53
CA GLY A 29 25.30 -12.57 21.33
C GLY A 29 25.39 -12.20 19.84
N VAL A 30 26.26 -12.88 19.10
CA VAL A 30 26.41 -12.66 17.66
C VAL A 30 25.13 -13.03 16.90
N GLY A 31 24.54 -14.19 17.21
CA GLY A 31 23.31 -14.66 16.57
C GLY A 31 22.12 -13.72 16.80
N ALA A 32 21.96 -13.20 18.03
CA ALA A 32 20.90 -12.24 18.35
C ALA A 32 21.07 -10.92 17.59
N SER A 33 22.30 -10.38 17.55
CA SER A 33 22.58 -9.15 16.79
C SER A 33 22.35 -9.34 15.28
N THR A 34 22.77 -10.47 14.70
CA THR A 34 22.55 -10.78 13.29
C THR A 34 21.08 -11.01 12.97
N ALA A 35 20.32 -11.68 13.84
CA ALA A 35 18.89 -11.89 13.67
C ALA A 35 18.12 -10.56 13.72
N MET A 36 18.46 -9.69 14.68
CA MET A 36 17.87 -8.36 14.78
C MET A 36 18.16 -7.53 13.53
N PHE A 37 19.40 -7.51 13.06
CA PHE A 37 19.76 -6.80 11.82
C PHE A 37 19.07 -7.40 10.59
N SER A 38 18.90 -8.73 10.54
CA SER A 38 18.19 -9.40 9.44
C SER A 38 16.71 -9.06 9.43
N ILE A 39 16.05 -9.00 10.59
CA ILE A 39 14.65 -8.57 10.71
C ILE A 39 14.53 -7.11 10.32
N VAL A 40 15.40 -6.23 10.83
CA VAL A 40 15.43 -4.82 10.46
C VAL A 40 15.61 -4.66 8.95
N ASN A 41 16.58 -5.36 8.35
CA ASN A 41 16.83 -5.29 6.92
C ASN A 41 15.66 -5.85 6.09
N ALA A 42 15.05 -6.97 6.51
CA ALA A 42 13.92 -7.57 5.83
C ALA A 42 12.62 -6.75 5.95
N VAL A 43 12.44 -6.04 7.06
CA VAL A 43 11.20 -5.29 7.37
C VAL A 43 11.30 -3.82 6.94
N LEU A 44 12.45 -3.17 7.12
CA LEU A 44 12.64 -1.73 6.87
C LEU A 44 13.35 -1.42 5.54
N LEU A 45 14.18 -2.32 5.01
CA LEU A 45 15.12 -1.99 3.92
C LEU A 45 14.89 -2.75 2.60
N ARG A 46 13.96 -3.72 2.53
CA ARG A 46 13.55 -4.23 1.21
C ARG A 46 12.75 -3.13 0.51
N PRO A 47 13.24 -2.55 -0.61
CA PRO A 47 12.46 -1.59 -1.36
C PRO A 47 11.13 -2.24 -1.71
N LEU A 48 10.04 -1.49 -1.55
CA LEU A 48 8.75 -1.90 -2.12
C LEU A 48 9.02 -2.27 -3.59
N PRO A 49 8.50 -3.39 -4.10
CA PRO A 49 8.78 -3.87 -5.46
C PRO A 49 8.06 -3.01 -6.51
N PHE A 50 8.31 -1.71 -6.45
CA PHE A 50 7.80 -0.68 -7.34
C PHE A 50 8.95 -0.22 -8.23
N HIS A 51 8.63 0.10 -9.47
CA HIS A 51 9.63 0.61 -10.40
C HIS A 51 10.03 2.05 -10.01
N ASN A 52 11.32 2.27 -9.75
CA ASN A 52 11.90 3.53 -9.25
C ASN A 52 11.23 4.02 -7.94
N PRO A 53 11.39 3.29 -6.81
CA PRO A 53 10.69 3.59 -5.56
C PRO A 53 11.06 4.96 -4.98
N ASP A 54 12.24 5.50 -5.30
CA ASP A 54 12.70 6.82 -4.83
C ASP A 54 11.86 7.98 -5.38
N ARG A 55 11.10 7.75 -6.46
CA ARG A 55 10.20 8.72 -7.07
C ARG A 55 8.77 8.59 -6.56
N LEU A 56 8.44 7.57 -5.77
CA LEU A 56 7.11 7.37 -5.24
C LEU A 56 6.97 8.02 -3.87
N VAL A 57 5.92 8.80 -3.73
CA VAL A 57 5.62 9.50 -2.50
C VAL A 57 4.15 9.40 -2.15
N GLU A 58 3.87 9.38 -0.86
CA GLU A 58 2.52 9.45 -0.31
C GLU A 58 2.21 10.90 0.08
N LEU A 59 1.05 11.39 -0.35
CA LEU A 59 0.55 12.72 -0.11
C LEU A 59 -0.57 12.67 0.92
N PHE A 60 -0.50 13.58 1.90
CA PHE A 60 -1.49 13.71 2.97
C PHE A 60 -1.94 15.16 3.10
N GLU A 61 -3.15 15.39 3.61
CA GLU A 61 -3.50 16.73 4.09
C GLU A 61 -2.88 16.98 5.47
N ALA A 62 -2.65 18.25 5.79
CA ALA A 62 -2.34 18.68 7.15
C ALA A 62 -3.53 19.47 7.70
N ASN A 63 -3.92 19.20 8.94
CA ASN A 63 -4.90 20.01 9.65
C ASN A 63 -4.30 20.58 10.95
N PRO A 64 -3.54 21.70 10.86
CA PRO A 64 -2.86 22.28 12.01
C PRO A 64 -3.81 22.74 13.11
N SER A 65 -5.04 23.17 12.77
CA SER A 65 -6.02 23.64 13.75
C SER A 65 -6.58 22.52 14.65
N GLU A 66 -6.54 21.26 14.17
CA GLU A 66 -6.88 20.08 14.97
C GLU A 66 -5.65 19.38 15.59
N GLY A 67 -4.45 19.96 15.45
CA GLY A 67 -3.20 19.33 15.87
C GLY A 67 -2.85 18.06 15.09
N ARG A 68 -3.53 17.79 13.96
CA ARG A 68 -3.31 16.58 13.15
C ARG A 68 -2.26 16.86 12.09
N ALA A 69 -1.08 16.27 12.33
CA ALA A 69 0.06 16.42 11.45
C ALA A 69 -0.16 15.80 10.06
N GLN A 70 -1.07 14.84 9.93
CA GLN A 70 -1.43 14.14 8.70
C GLN A 70 -2.90 13.68 8.80
N THR A 71 -3.68 13.92 7.76
CA THR A 71 -5.07 13.47 7.63
C THR A 71 -5.29 12.85 6.25
N GLY A 72 -6.41 12.11 6.11
CA GLY A 72 -6.89 11.69 4.79
C GLY A 72 -7.07 12.88 3.86
N VAL A 73 -7.04 12.60 2.56
CA VAL A 73 -7.19 13.59 1.50
C VAL A 73 -8.65 13.64 1.06
N ALA A 74 -9.15 14.85 0.88
CA ALA A 74 -10.43 15.08 0.25
C ALA A 74 -10.32 14.95 -1.27
N ALA A 75 -11.31 14.31 -1.89
CA ALA A 75 -11.38 14.13 -3.34
C ALA A 75 -11.18 15.43 -4.14
N ALA A 76 -11.72 16.56 -3.64
CA ALA A 76 -11.57 17.85 -4.27
C ALA A 76 -10.12 18.37 -4.23
N ASN A 77 -9.46 18.24 -3.09
CA ASN A 77 -8.07 18.66 -2.94
C ASN A 77 -7.14 17.80 -3.79
N PHE A 78 -7.41 16.50 -3.91
CA PHE A 78 -6.68 15.64 -4.86
C PHE A 78 -6.79 16.16 -6.30
N ARG A 79 -7.98 16.57 -6.76
CA ARG A 79 -8.15 17.15 -8.11
C ARG A 79 -7.33 18.42 -8.27
N ASP A 80 -7.41 19.34 -7.31
CA ASP A 80 -6.63 20.58 -7.31
C ASP A 80 -5.13 20.30 -7.35
N TRP A 81 -4.63 19.32 -6.58
CA TRP A 81 -3.21 18.94 -6.59
C TRP A 81 -2.81 18.31 -7.92
N ARG A 82 -3.65 17.46 -8.51
CA ARG A 82 -3.35 16.80 -9.79
C ARG A 82 -3.30 17.79 -10.95
N GLU A 83 -4.13 18.82 -10.93
CA GLU A 83 -4.16 19.85 -11.98
C GLU A 83 -3.06 20.90 -11.84
N ARG A 84 -2.66 21.23 -10.60
CA ARG A 84 -1.76 22.37 -10.33
C ARG A 84 -0.31 21.96 -10.08
N SER A 85 -0.05 20.73 -9.67
CA SER A 85 1.31 20.34 -9.29
C SER A 85 2.19 20.11 -10.52
N GLN A 86 3.39 20.68 -10.50
CA GLN A 86 4.38 20.54 -11.58
C GLN A 86 5.52 19.58 -11.23
N THR A 87 5.68 19.20 -9.95
CA THR A 87 6.70 18.23 -9.54
C THR A 87 6.31 16.77 -9.78
N PHE A 88 5.04 16.48 -10.05
CA PHE A 88 4.54 15.13 -10.25
C PHE A 88 4.32 14.82 -11.73
N GLU A 89 4.68 13.60 -12.11
CA GLU A 89 4.35 13.00 -13.40
C GLU A 89 2.86 12.67 -13.45
N ASP A 90 2.33 12.05 -12.39
CA ASP A 90 0.91 11.84 -12.18
C ASP A 90 0.62 11.54 -10.69
N LEU A 91 -0.63 11.72 -10.27
CA LEU A 91 -1.14 11.42 -8.94
C LEU A 91 -2.29 10.41 -9.04
N ALA A 92 -2.31 9.45 -8.13
CA ALA A 92 -3.39 8.48 -7.98
C ALA A 92 -4.00 8.57 -6.59
N LEU A 93 -5.33 8.44 -6.54
CA LEU A 93 -6.10 8.42 -5.30
C LEU A 93 -6.56 6.99 -5.04
N LEU A 94 -6.56 6.60 -3.77
CA LEU A 94 -7.08 5.33 -3.33
C LEU A 94 -7.82 5.44 -2.00
N MET A 95 -8.71 4.50 -1.75
CA MET A 95 -9.35 4.29 -0.46
C MET A 95 -9.56 2.80 -0.25
N ILE A 96 -9.38 2.35 0.98
CA ILE A 96 -9.59 0.96 1.40
C ILE A 96 -10.92 0.92 2.13
N GLU A 97 -11.80 0.01 1.73
CA GLU A 97 -13.05 -0.22 2.44
C GLU A 97 -12.75 -0.83 3.82
N GLY A 98 -13.44 -0.33 4.86
CA GLY A 98 -13.18 -0.75 6.24
C GLY A 98 -13.73 -2.15 6.55
N VAL A 99 -14.66 -2.65 5.74
CA VAL A 99 -15.34 -3.94 5.91
C VAL A 99 -15.08 -4.80 4.67
N PRO A 100 -14.88 -6.12 4.81
CA PRO A 100 -14.79 -7.00 3.66
C PRO A 100 -16.06 -6.95 2.80
N THR A 101 -15.85 -6.93 1.49
CA THR A 101 -16.90 -6.91 0.47
C THR A 101 -17.20 -8.34 0.02
N VAL A 102 -18.48 -8.65 -0.18
CA VAL A 102 -18.92 -9.97 -0.67
C VAL A 102 -18.81 -10.01 -2.19
N LEU A 103 -18.24 -11.09 -2.72
CA LEU A 103 -18.23 -11.42 -4.15
C LEU A 103 -18.93 -12.76 -4.39
N ASP A 104 -19.87 -12.77 -5.31
CA ASP A 104 -20.48 -13.98 -5.82
C ASP A 104 -19.77 -14.41 -7.10
N ILE A 105 -19.12 -15.57 -7.03
CA ILE A 105 -18.33 -16.19 -8.10
C ILE A 105 -18.99 -17.51 -8.46
N GLY A 106 -19.90 -17.47 -9.44
CA GLY A 106 -20.78 -18.61 -9.72
C GLY A 106 -21.71 -18.84 -8.53
N ASP A 107 -21.70 -20.05 -7.96
CA ASP A 107 -22.54 -20.43 -6.83
C ASP A 107 -21.89 -20.18 -5.46
N ALA A 108 -20.64 -19.69 -5.43
CA ALA A 108 -19.89 -19.44 -4.20
C ALA A 108 -19.87 -17.94 -3.86
N SER A 109 -20.22 -17.59 -2.63
CA SER A 109 -20.02 -16.25 -2.07
C SER A 109 -18.77 -16.23 -1.19
N ILE A 110 -17.86 -15.32 -1.48
CA ILE A 110 -16.62 -15.13 -0.73
C ILE A 110 -16.48 -13.69 -0.28
N GLN A 111 -15.72 -13.45 0.79
CA GLN A 111 -15.39 -12.11 1.24
C GLN A 111 -13.96 -11.76 0.85
N GLY A 112 -13.76 -10.53 0.41
CA GLY A 112 -12.44 -9.98 0.17
C GLY A 112 -12.38 -8.49 0.46
N ARG A 113 -11.18 -8.01 0.79
CA ARG A 113 -10.94 -6.58 1.06
C ARG A 113 -10.78 -5.84 -0.25
N VAL A 114 -11.62 -4.83 -0.47
CA VAL A 114 -11.58 -3.97 -1.66
C VAL A 114 -10.79 -2.69 -1.41
N ALA A 115 -10.09 -2.24 -2.44
CA ALA A 115 -9.65 -0.85 -2.54
C ALA A 115 -10.23 -0.18 -3.79
N TYR A 116 -10.84 0.99 -3.59
CA TYR A 116 -11.30 1.88 -4.64
C TYR A 116 -10.16 2.80 -5.06
N VAL A 117 -9.82 2.80 -6.34
CA VAL A 117 -8.60 3.48 -6.84
C VAL A 117 -8.86 4.22 -8.13
N THR A 118 -8.16 5.33 -8.35
CA THR A 118 -8.18 5.95 -9.67
C THR A 118 -7.55 5.01 -10.71
N PRO A 119 -8.05 4.98 -11.96
CA PRO A 119 -7.60 4.03 -12.99
C PRO A 119 -6.08 4.03 -13.25
N ASN A 120 -5.43 5.16 -13.01
CA ASN A 120 -3.99 5.37 -13.22
C ASN A 120 -3.09 4.85 -12.08
N LEU A 121 -3.63 4.31 -10.97
CA LEU A 121 -2.82 3.91 -9.81
C LEU A 121 -1.67 2.97 -10.17
N LEU A 122 -1.93 1.94 -10.97
CA LEU A 122 -0.92 0.95 -11.30
C LEU A 122 0.18 1.52 -12.21
N SER A 123 -0.17 2.47 -13.09
CA SER A 123 0.77 3.26 -13.87
C SER A 123 1.63 4.15 -12.98
N VAL A 124 1.02 4.83 -12.01
CA VAL A 124 1.75 5.61 -11.00
C VAL A 124 2.71 4.71 -10.23
N LEU A 125 2.31 3.51 -9.81
CA LEU A 125 3.19 2.57 -9.11
C LEU A 125 4.25 1.92 -10.03
N GLY A 126 4.05 1.97 -11.35
CA GLY A 126 4.93 1.37 -12.34
C GLY A 126 4.94 -0.16 -12.24
N VAL A 127 3.80 -0.78 -11.92
CA VAL A 127 3.68 -2.23 -11.76
C VAL A 127 2.76 -2.78 -12.85
N PRO A 128 3.27 -3.59 -13.80
CA PRO A 128 2.44 -4.24 -14.81
C PRO A 128 1.55 -5.31 -14.18
N ALA A 129 0.38 -5.54 -14.76
CA ALA A 129 -0.43 -6.72 -14.44
C ALA A 129 0.30 -7.99 -14.92
N ALA A 130 0.21 -9.08 -14.17
CA ALA A 130 0.76 -10.37 -14.58
C ALA A 130 -0.11 -11.05 -15.64
N LEU A 131 -1.44 -10.85 -15.58
CA LEU A 131 -2.40 -11.29 -16.59
C LEU A 131 -3.38 -10.17 -16.89
N GLY A 132 -3.84 -10.10 -18.14
CA GLY A 132 -4.81 -9.09 -18.59
C GLY A 132 -4.18 -7.70 -18.73
N ARG A 133 -4.90 -6.68 -18.25
CA ARG A 133 -4.52 -5.26 -18.36
C ARG A 133 -4.77 -4.50 -17.06
N HIS A 134 -4.27 -3.27 -17.01
CA HIS A 134 -4.75 -2.27 -16.04
C HIS A 134 -6.16 -1.80 -16.39
N PHE A 135 -6.75 -0.98 -15.51
CA PHE A 135 -8.00 -0.30 -15.83
C PHE A 135 -7.86 0.50 -17.14
N GLY A 136 -8.93 0.55 -17.93
CA GLY A 136 -8.95 1.28 -19.19
C GLY A 136 -8.42 2.73 -19.05
N ARG A 137 -7.59 3.15 -20.02
CA ARG A 137 -6.88 4.45 -20.14
C ARG A 137 -7.79 5.62 -19.70
N ALA A 138 -7.48 6.47 -18.71
CA ALA A 138 -6.35 7.40 -18.59
C ALA A 138 -6.08 8.34 -19.80
N SER A 139 -6.88 8.34 -20.87
CA SER A 139 -6.81 9.34 -21.95
C SER A 139 -8.16 9.44 -22.65
N GLY A 140 -8.79 10.63 -22.58
CA GLY A 140 -10.08 11.03 -23.16
C GLY A 140 -10.61 10.24 -24.37
N GLY A 141 -11.13 9.05 -24.12
CA GLY A 141 -11.78 8.20 -25.11
C GLY A 141 -12.87 7.41 -24.41
N ASP A 142 -14.07 7.48 -24.98
CA ASP A 142 -15.32 6.93 -24.45
C ASP A 142 -15.26 5.40 -24.27
N ILE A 143 -14.73 4.96 -23.13
CA ILE A 143 -15.11 3.67 -22.55
C ILE A 143 -16.21 3.99 -21.52
N PRO A 144 -17.47 3.58 -21.76
CA PRO A 144 -18.51 3.73 -20.77
C PRO A 144 -18.07 3.04 -19.48
N PHE A 145 -18.07 3.79 -18.37
CA PHE A 145 -17.86 3.32 -16.99
C PHE A 145 -18.92 2.28 -16.53
N GLU A 146 -19.72 1.75 -17.47
CA GLU A 146 -20.93 0.96 -17.22
C GLU A 146 -20.69 -0.55 -17.16
N ALA A 147 -19.48 -1.03 -17.44
CA ALA A 147 -19.03 -2.36 -17.03
C ALA A 147 -18.07 -2.17 -15.87
N SER A 148 -18.52 -2.41 -14.63
CA SER A 148 -17.65 -2.33 -13.45
C SER A 148 -16.44 -3.23 -13.68
N GLU A 149 -15.24 -2.66 -13.79
CA GLU A 149 -14.01 -3.44 -13.93
C GLU A 149 -13.44 -3.77 -12.55
N MET A 150 -12.72 -4.88 -12.43
CA MET A 150 -11.88 -5.15 -11.26
C MET A 150 -10.55 -5.77 -11.63
N ILE A 151 -9.56 -5.52 -10.78
CA ILE A 151 -8.26 -6.18 -10.84
C ILE A 151 -8.12 -6.98 -9.55
N VAL A 152 -7.66 -8.21 -9.62
CA VAL A 152 -7.52 -9.08 -8.44
C VAL A 152 -6.05 -9.29 -8.08
N SER A 153 -5.78 -9.54 -6.80
CA SER A 153 -4.44 -9.90 -6.33
C SER A 153 -4.09 -11.33 -6.79
N HIS A 154 -2.79 -11.61 -6.87
CA HIS A 154 -2.32 -12.95 -7.20
C HIS A 154 -2.84 -14.02 -6.22
N GLU A 155 -2.83 -13.70 -4.93
CA GLU A 155 -3.26 -14.63 -3.88
C GLU A 155 -4.77 -14.89 -3.93
N PHE A 156 -5.57 -13.85 -4.19
CA PHE A 156 -7.02 -13.99 -4.35
C PHE A 156 -7.38 -14.75 -5.63
N TRP A 157 -6.70 -14.47 -6.75
CA TRP A 157 -6.86 -15.25 -7.98
C TRP A 157 -6.56 -16.74 -7.76
N HIS A 158 -5.53 -17.05 -6.99
CA HIS A 158 -5.14 -18.42 -6.69
C HIS A 158 -6.17 -19.13 -5.80
N SER A 159 -6.59 -18.51 -4.70
CA SER A 159 -7.53 -19.12 -3.75
C SER A 159 -8.98 -19.15 -4.25
N ALA A 160 -9.47 -18.07 -4.86
CA ALA A 160 -10.87 -17.92 -5.25
C ALA A 160 -11.17 -18.43 -6.67
N PHE A 161 -10.21 -18.32 -7.59
CA PHE A 161 -10.39 -18.70 -8.99
C PHE A 161 -9.53 -19.91 -9.40
N GLY A 162 -8.85 -20.56 -8.45
CA GLY A 162 -8.09 -21.79 -8.71
C GLY A 162 -6.93 -21.60 -9.69
N ARG A 163 -6.40 -20.37 -9.82
CA ARG A 163 -5.39 -19.99 -10.81
C ARG A 163 -5.84 -20.14 -12.28
N ASP A 164 -7.13 -20.05 -12.54
CA ASP A 164 -7.66 -20.13 -13.91
C ASP A 164 -7.29 -18.88 -14.72
N PRO A 165 -6.50 -18.97 -15.82
CA PRO A 165 -6.20 -17.83 -16.67
C PRO A 165 -7.44 -17.29 -17.41
N ALA A 166 -8.51 -18.08 -17.54
CA ALA A 166 -9.80 -17.64 -18.08
C ALA A 166 -10.58 -16.74 -17.10
N VAL A 167 -9.98 -16.35 -15.96
CA VAL A 167 -10.52 -15.32 -15.08
C VAL A 167 -10.66 -13.97 -15.81
N ILE A 168 -9.80 -13.66 -16.77
CA ILE A 168 -9.86 -12.39 -17.51
C ILE A 168 -11.13 -12.38 -18.38
N GLY A 169 -11.96 -11.35 -18.21
CA GLY A 169 -13.27 -11.24 -18.86
C GLY A 169 -14.40 -11.92 -18.10
N ARG A 170 -14.11 -12.65 -17.01
CA ARG A 170 -15.13 -13.27 -16.15
C ARG A 170 -15.87 -12.20 -15.36
N SER A 171 -17.20 -12.32 -15.31
CA SER A 171 -18.05 -11.45 -14.50
C SER A 171 -18.29 -12.06 -13.11
N VAL A 172 -18.19 -11.25 -12.07
CA VAL A 172 -18.48 -11.57 -10.66
C VAL A 172 -19.45 -10.54 -10.11
N ARG A 173 -20.36 -10.92 -9.22
CA ARG A 173 -21.27 -9.94 -8.61
C ARG A 173 -20.63 -9.43 -7.32
N VAL A 174 -20.63 -8.12 -7.13
CA VAL A 174 -20.10 -7.47 -5.93
C VAL A 174 -21.29 -6.99 -5.10
N GLU A 175 -21.40 -7.45 -3.86
CA GLU A 175 -22.49 -7.14 -2.92
C GLU A 175 -23.90 -7.41 -3.50
N GLY A 176 -24.04 -8.49 -4.28
CA GLY A 176 -25.30 -8.81 -4.96
C GLY A 176 -25.68 -7.86 -6.11
N GLY A 177 -24.84 -6.86 -6.41
CA GLY A 177 -25.04 -5.86 -7.45
C GLY A 177 -24.84 -6.38 -8.88
N ALA A 178 -24.59 -5.46 -9.81
CA ALA A 178 -24.35 -5.76 -11.22
C ALA A 178 -23.03 -6.53 -11.42
N GLY A 179 -22.93 -7.21 -12.56
CA GLY A 179 -21.74 -7.98 -12.93
C GLY A 179 -20.51 -7.08 -13.10
N THR A 180 -19.46 -7.36 -12.34
CA THR A 180 -18.15 -6.71 -12.40
C THR A 180 -17.17 -7.64 -13.11
N VAL A 181 -16.49 -7.14 -14.14
CA VAL A 181 -15.59 -7.93 -14.99
C VAL A 181 -14.16 -7.87 -14.47
N VAL A 182 -13.52 -9.04 -14.29
CA VAL A 182 -12.10 -9.11 -13.96
C VAL A 182 -11.28 -8.78 -15.22
N VAL A 183 -10.51 -7.69 -15.19
CA VAL A 183 -9.71 -7.22 -16.34
C VAL A 183 -8.22 -7.45 -16.19
N GLY A 184 -7.76 -7.75 -14.97
CA GLY A 184 -6.35 -8.00 -14.69
C GLY A 184 -6.09 -8.77 -13.40
N VAL A 185 -4.92 -9.38 -13.32
CA VAL A 185 -4.37 -10.03 -12.12
C VAL A 185 -3.01 -9.41 -11.81
N MET A 186 -2.78 -9.00 -10.57
CA MET A 186 -1.50 -8.44 -10.14
C MET A 186 -0.42 -9.53 -10.00
N PRO A 187 0.87 -9.18 -10.19
CA PRO A 187 1.96 -10.12 -10.04
C PRO A 187 2.11 -10.63 -8.60
N PRO A 188 2.70 -11.83 -8.42
CA PRO A 188 2.96 -12.39 -7.11
C PRO A 188 3.82 -11.43 -6.27
N GLY A 189 3.46 -11.27 -5.00
CA GLY A 189 4.14 -10.37 -4.06
C GLY A 189 3.74 -8.89 -4.18
N PHE A 190 2.93 -8.49 -5.15
CA PHE A 190 2.30 -7.17 -5.15
C PHE A 190 1.26 -7.10 -4.04
N SER A 191 1.43 -6.15 -3.12
CA SER A 191 0.53 -5.94 -1.99
C SER A 191 0.47 -4.46 -1.64
N PHE A 192 -0.24 -3.70 -2.48
CA PHE A 192 -0.45 -2.28 -2.28
C PHE A 192 -1.88 -1.85 -2.67
N PRO A 193 -2.67 -1.31 -1.73
CA PRO A 193 -2.44 -1.31 -0.29
C PRO A 193 -2.31 -2.73 0.30
N ARG A 194 -1.74 -2.82 1.50
CA ARG A 194 -1.50 -4.13 2.12
C ARG A 194 -2.80 -4.87 2.43
N GLY A 195 -2.81 -6.15 2.07
CA GLY A 195 -3.93 -7.06 2.33
C GLY A 195 -5.22 -6.68 1.61
N VAL A 196 -5.12 -5.97 0.49
CA VAL A 196 -6.20 -5.79 -0.46
C VAL A 196 -6.24 -7.01 -1.38
N ASP A 197 -7.43 -7.58 -1.53
CA ASP A 197 -7.67 -8.76 -2.35
C ASP A 197 -7.99 -8.39 -3.79
N PHE A 198 -8.67 -7.25 -4.00
CA PHE A 198 -9.01 -6.73 -5.32
C PHE A 198 -9.20 -5.21 -5.32
N TRP A 199 -9.01 -4.61 -6.49
CA TRP A 199 -9.15 -3.19 -6.75
C TRP A 199 -10.32 -2.94 -7.69
N MET A 200 -11.06 -1.87 -7.44
CA MET A 200 -12.13 -1.39 -8.30
C MET A 200 -11.88 0.09 -8.66
N PRO A 201 -12.22 0.53 -9.87
CA PRO A 201 -11.99 1.89 -10.30
C PRO A 201 -12.94 2.85 -9.56
N LEU A 202 -12.39 3.98 -9.11
CA LEU A 202 -13.10 5.08 -8.51
C LEU A 202 -13.09 6.28 -9.46
N ASP A 203 -14.29 6.75 -9.81
CA ASP A 203 -14.45 8.04 -10.46
C ASP A 203 -14.60 9.14 -9.41
N VAL A 204 -13.52 9.88 -9.19
CA VAL A 204 -13.45 10.97 -8.21
C VAL A 204 -14.40 12.12 -8.58
N SER A 205 -14.82 12.26 -9.84
CA SER A 205 -15.79 13.28 -10.27
C SER A 205 -17.22 12.95 -9.85
N LYS A 206 -17.54 11.67 -9.70
CA LYS A 206 -18.86 11.15 -9.32
C LYS A 206 -18.96 10.74 -7.85
N ASP A 207 -17.93 11.05 -7.06
CA ASP A 207 -17.91 10.70 -5.65
C ASP A 207 -19.02 11.45 -4.89
N PRO A 208 -20.03 10.76 -4.33
CA PRO A 208 -21.18 11.40 -3.68
C PRO A 208 -20.84 12.00 -2.31
N ARG A 209 -19.62 11.79 -1.82
CA ARG A 209 -19.20 12.27 -0.50
C ARG A 209 -18.96 13.76 -0.50
N HIS A 210 -19.19 14.35 0.67
CA HIS A 210 -19.02 15.78 0.89
C HIS A 210 -17.61 16.22 0.50
N ARG A 211 -17.50 17.41 -0.07
CA ARG A 211 -16.24 17.99 -0.58
C ARG A 211 -15.11 17.97 0.46
N ASP A 212 -15.44 18.11 1.73
CA ASP A 212 -14.48 18.16 2.85
C ASP A 212 -14.21 16.79 3.50
N SER A 213 -14.76 15.70 2.94
CA SER A 213 -14.59 14.35 3.47
C SER A 213 -13.16 13.86 3.20
N ARG A 214 -12.39 13.72 4.27
CA ARG A 214 -10.98 13.29 4.27
C ARG A 214 -10.86 11.80 4.49
N TYR A 215 -11.00 11.04 3.42
CA TYR A 215 -11.06 9.57 3.48
C TYR A 215 -9.97 8.89 2.65
N ALA A 216 -9.33 9.62 1.73
CA ALA A 216 -8.50 9.03 0.70
C ALA A 216 -7.02 9.09 1.04
N HIS A 217 -6.25 8.19 0.43
CA HIS A 217 -4.80 8.27 0.35
C HIS A 217 -4.40 8.63 -1.07
N VAL A 218 -3.34 9.43 -1.20
CA VAL A 218 -2.83 9.84 -2.51
C VAL A 218 -1.40 9.37 -2.65
N VAL A 219 -1.08 8.77 -3.78
CA VAL A 219 0.28 8.41 -4.16
C VAL A 219 0.65 9.19 -5.40
N GLY A 220 1.83 9.80 -5.39
CA GLY A 220 2.38 10.53 -6.51
C GLY A 220 3.67 9.91 -7.01
N ARG A 221 3.90 10.00 -8.32
CA ARG A 221 5.20 9.75 -8.93
C ARG A 221 5.83 11.09 -9.26
N LEU A 222 7.00 11.38 -8.70
CA LEU A 222 7.79 12.58 -8.99
C LEU A 222 8.31 12.55 -10.42
N ASN A 223 8.40 13.71 -11.09
CA ASN A 223 9.06 13.85 -12.38
C ASN A 223 10.52 13.40 -12.34
N PRO A 224 11.09 12.90 -13.46
CA PRO A 224 12.50 12.50 -13.50
C PRO A 224 13.42 13.66 -13.06
N GLY A 225 14.35 13.38 -12.14
CA GLY A 225 15.31 14.39 -11.65
C GLY A 225 14.79 15.35 -10.58
N ILE A 226 13.50 15.29 -10.21
CA ILE A 226 12.95 16.09 -9.12
C ILE A 226 13.25 15.43 -7.77
N SER A 227 13.84 16.20 -6.85
CA SER A 227 14.09 15.73 -5.48
C SER A 227 12.84 15.81 -4.61
N LEU A 228 12.76 14.95 -3.58
CA LEU A 228 11.72 15.03 -2.55
C LEU A 228 11.65 16.41 -1.87
N ASN A 229 12.79 17.08 -1.72
CA ASN A 229 12.84 18.41 -1.11
C ASN A 229 12.18 19.46 -1.99
N SER A 230 12.32 19.35 -3.32
CA SER A 230 11.66 20.23 -4.28
C SER A 230 10.14 20.08 -4.22
N ALA A 231 9.64 18.83 -4.17
CA ALA A 231 8.21 18.57 -3.98
C ALA A 231 7.69 19.13 -2.65
N ARG A 232 8.46 18.97 -1.55
CA ARG A 232 8.13 19.56 -0.24
C ARG A 232 8.14 21.09 -0.22
N MET A 233 8.83 21.74 -1.16
CA MET A 233 8.83 23.20 -1.27
C MET A 233 7.58 23.69 -2.03
N GLU A 234 7.19 23.02 -3.10
CA GLU A 234 5.96 23.33 -3.86
C GLU A 234 4.71 23.25 -2.97
N VAL A 235 4.67 22.23 -2.13
CA VAL A 235 3.68 22.06 -1.06
C VAL A 235 3.44 23.32 -0.24
N LYS A 236 4.52 23.99 0.20
CA LYS A 236 4.42 25.13 1.12
C LYS A 236 3.87 26.38 0.43
N ALA A 237 3.95 26.42 -0.90
CA ALA A 237 3.48 27.54 -1.71
C ALA A 237 2.02 27.38 -2.16
N THR A 238 1.38 26.22 -1.90
CA THR A 238 0.03 25.92 -2.40
C THR A 238 -1.05 26.21 -1.34
N PRO A 239 -2.12 26.97 -1.66
CA PRO A 239 -3.29 27.08 -0.80
C PRO A 239 -3.95 25.70 -0.59
N HIS A 240 -4.17 25.28 0.66
CA HIS A 240 -4.51 23.88 1.03
C HIS A 240 -3.38 22.86 0.80
N GLY A 241 -2.14 23.26 1.11
CA GLY A 241 -0.94 22.45 0.91
C GLY A 241 -0.99 21.05 1.51
N TYR A 242 -0.29 20.12 0.86
CA TYR A 242 -0.23 18.70 1.19
C TYR A 242 1.13 18.29 1.73
N ARG A 243 1.25 17.29 2.58
CA ARG A 243 2.56 16.79 3.04
C ARG A 243 3.00 15.60 2.22
N VAL A 244 4.30 15.49 1.96
CA VAL A 244 4.90 14.44 1.14
C VAL A 244 5.82 13.56 1.99
N ASN A 245 5.55 12.26 2.02
CA ASN A 245 6.34 11.23 2.69
C ASN A 245 6.72 10.10 1.74
N ILE A 246 7.74 9.32 2.08
CA ILE A 246 8.08 8.09 1.34
C ILE A 246 7.18 6.95 1.86
N PRO A 247 6.56 6.14 0.99
CA PRO A 247 5.73 5.01 1.41
C PRO A 247 6.56 4.03 2.27
N ARG A 248 6.11 3.76 3.50
CA ARG A 248 6.77 2.80 4.41
C ARG A 248 5.96 1.50 4.52
N ARG A 249 6.66 0.38 4.76
CA ARG A 249 6.06 -0.92 5.09
C ARG A 249 5.54 -0.96 6.55
N THR A 250 4.55 -0.16 6.94
CA THR A 250 3.96 -0.26 8.29
C THR A 250 2.94 -1.41 8.40
N ARG A 251 3.00 -2.17 9.50
CA ARG A 251 2.14 -3.35 9.78
C ARG A 251 0.68 -2.93 9.99
N ASP A 252 0.51 -1.78 10.63
CA ASP A 252 -0.71 -1.01 10.60
C ASP A 252 -0.61 -0.09 9.38
N GLY A 253 -1.67 0.06 8.59
CA GLY A 253 -1.75 1.24 7.72
C GLY A 253 -1.45 2.49 8.56
N PRO A 254 -0.95 3.60 8.00
CA PRO A 254 -0.50 4.74 8.79
C PRO A 254 -1.56 5.36 9.74
N TYR A 255 -2.80 4.84 9.80
CA TYR A 255 -3.87 5.32 10.66
C TYR A 255 -4.68 4.19 11.30
N SER A 256 -4.29 3.80 12.52
CA SER A 256 -5.22 3.37 13.55
C SER A 256 -6.01 4.61 13.98
N SER A 257 -7.19 4.86 13.40
CA SER A 257 -8.12 5.82 14.00
C SER A 257 -8.78 5.15 15.21
N SER A 258 -8.37 5.54 16.40
CA SER A 258 -9.17 5.33 17.60
C SER A 258 -10.51 6.02 17.38
N ARG A 259 -11.56 5.26 17.04
CA ARG A 259 -12.93 5.75 17.13
C ARG A 259 -13.20 6.07 18.59
N SER A 260 -13.19 7.36 18.93
CA SER A 260 -13.93 7.84 20.08
C SER A 260 -15.40 7.59 19.78
N THR A 261 -15.96 6.54 20.39
CA THR A 261 -17.40 6.30 20.42
C THR A 261 -18.05 7.39 21.27
N SER A 262 -18.36 8.53 20.66
CA SER A 262 -19.37 9.43 21.20
C SER A 262 -20.75 8.85 20.87
N VAL A 263 -21.27 8.05 21.80
CA VAL A 263 -22.68 7.66 21.84
C VAL A 263 -23.50 8.96 22.03
N PRO A 264 -24.47 9.29 21.15
CA PRO A 264 -25.37 10.40 21.41
C PRO A 264 -26.29 10.05 22.59
N PRO A 265 -26.61 10.99 23.49
CA PRO A 265 -27.54 10.71 24.57
C PRO A 265 -28.92 10.41 23.99
N MET A 266 -29.48 9.25 24.39
CA MET A 266 -30.88 8.91 24.14
C MET A 266 -31.76 9.94 24.84
N THR A 267 -32.52 10.69 24.06
CA THR A 267 -33.65 11.48 24.57
C THR A 267 -34.80 10.51 24.81
N THR A 268 -35.07 10.21 26.08
CA THR A 268 -36.30 9.52 26.51
C THR A 268 -37.48 10.48 26.33
N VAL A 269 -38.52 10.01 25.65
CA VAL A 269 -39.89 10.55 25.73
C VAL A 269 -40.64 9.76 26.79
#